data_AF-A0A0H5R6J9-F1
#
_entry.id   AF-A0A0H5R6J9-F1
#
_cell.length_a   1.000
_cell.length_b   1.000
_cell.length_c   1.000
_cell.angle_alpha   90.00
_cell.angle_beta   90.00
_cell.angle_gamma   90.00
#
_symmetry.space_group_name_H-M   'P 1'
#
loop_
_entity.id
_entity.type
_entity.pdbx_description
1 polymer ?
#
loop_
_entity_poly.entity_id
_entity_poly.type
_entity_poly.pdbx_seq_one_letter_code
_entity_poly.pdbx_strand_id
1 'polypeptide(L)'
;MSVLIDGSVPEVCKWVLSDDAVAFVVQLHRQFNGRRLELLEERQRRQTRLDAGEFPDFLRETEWIRSSAYKATAPPHDLEDRRVEITGPPDRKMVINALNSGANVFMADFEDSLSPTFSNLLHGHVNLRDAIVKDISLETNGKLYKLNEKVATLLVRPRGWHLNEDHFQIDGEPCSAALFDFGLYFFHNTRLLLQNGTGPYFYLPKLESHLEARLWNDVFVASQNALQIPHGTIRATVLIETILAAFEMDEIIYELRNHSIGLNCGRWDYIFSLIKKLRNHPKFVLSDRDDVGMTKPFMDSYVRLLIQTCHKRGVHAMGGMAAQIPIKDNPEENAKAMDKVRADKVREVKAGHDGTWVAHPALITIAKAAFDENMKTKNQITYLPKYENPITAQDLLNLGGTASITEKGLYNNLDVGVRYVESWLRGMGCVPIHNKMEDAATAEISRTQCWQWLHHGVSLNNGVRITQDLILKELDSISVSIKTKMGDKYQQSRFDLALQVFRHLVLDAQLHDFLTLDCYKYIVTRNAVSRI
;
A
#
# COMPACT_ATOMS: atom_id res chain seq x y z
N MET A 1 12.86 -2.16 -31.55
CA MET A 1 11.90 -2.20 -30.44
C MET A 1 11.10 -0.91 -30.53
N SER A 2 9.78 -0.95 -30.66
CA SER A 2 8.96 0.26 -30.58
C SER A 2 8.76 0.61 -29.11
N VAL A 3 9.60 1.50 -28.59
CA VAL A 3 9.43 2.12 -27.27
C VAL A 3 9.15 3.59 -27.49
N LEU A 4 8.10 4.11 -26.89
CA LEU A 4 7.81 5.53 -26.87
C LEU A 4 7.87 6.03 -25.42
N ILE A 5 8.78 6.95 -25.17
CA ILE A 5 8.86 7.68 -23.89
C ILE A 5 8.27 9.06 -24.15
N ASP A 6 7.00 9.24 -23.81
CA ASP A 6 6.26 10.49 -24.01
C ASP A 6 6.27 11.39 -22.77
N GLY A 7 6.77 10.94 -21.62
CA GLY A 7 6.99 11.81 -20.45
C GLY A 7 8.25 12.68 -20.55
N SER A 8 8.23 13.85 -19.88
CA SER A 8 9.44 14.69 -19.72
C SER A 8 10.44 14.01 -18.79
N VAL A 9 11.65 13.75 -19.26
CA VAL A 9 12.73 13.12 -18.50
C VAL A 9 13.69 14.21 -18.01
N PRO A 10 13.75 14.51 -16.70
CA PRO A 10 14.74 15.43 -16.16
C PRO A 10 16.17 14.98 -16.47
N GLU A 11 17.10 15.91 -16.70
CA GLU A 11 18.48 15.59 -17.11
C GLU A 11 19.17 14.61 -16.15
N VAL A 12 19.03 14.86 -14.84
CA VAL A 12 19.60 14.01 -13.77
C VAL A 12 19.01 12.60 -13.75
N CYS A 13 17.85 12.40 -14.36
CA CYS A 13 17.14 11.13 -14.40
C CYS A 13 17.40 10.32 -15.68
N LYS A 14 18.05 10.88 -16.71
CA LYS A 14 18.21 10.20 -18.01
C LYS A 14 18.85 8.82 -17.91
N TRP A 15 19.83 8.66 -17.03
CA TRP A 15 20.51 7.37 -16.85
C TRP A 15 19.59 6.27 -16.30
N VAL A 16 18.50 6.63 -15.61
CA VAL A 16 17.50 5.67 -15.13
C VAL A 16 16.87 4.93 -16.32
N LEU A 17 16.69 5.62 -17.44
CA LEU A 17 16.16 5.09 -18.68
C LEU A 17 17.27 4.84 -19.71
N SER A 18 18.41 4.29 -19.27
CA SER A 18 19.45 3.83 -20.20
C SER A 18 18.93 2.75 -21.15
N ASP A 19 19.54 2.63 -22.33
CA ASP A 19 19.11 1.67 -23.35
C ASP A 19 18.99 0.23 -22.82
N ASP A 20 19.93 -0.20 -21.97
CA ASP A 20 19.90 -1.54 -21.36
C ASP A 20 18.78 -1.69 -20.32
N ALA A 21 18.52 -0.66 -19.51
CA ALA A 21 17.44 -0.67 -18.54
C ALA A 21 16.07 -0.69 -19.24
N VAL A 22 15.93 0.12 -20.29
CA VAL A 22 14.76 0.14 -21.18
C VAL A 22 14.56 -1.23 -21.83
N ALA A 23 15.60 -1.83 -22.40
CA ALA A 23 15.52 -3.17 -23.00
C ALA A 23 15.09 -4.24 -21.99
N PHE A 24 15.60 -4.16 -20.75
CA PHE A 24 15.21 -5.06 -19.67
C PHE A 24 13.73 -4.92 -19.30
N VAL A 25 13.23 -3.69 -19.10
CA VAL A 25 11.79 -3.45 -18.83
C VAL A 25 10.92 -3.89 -20.00
N VAL A 26 11.35 -3.66 -21.25
CA VAL A 26 10.66 -4.13 -22.45
C VAL A 26 10.55 -5.65 -22.49
N GLN A 27 11.62 -6.37 -22.14
CA GLN A 27 11.61 -7.82 -22.06
C GLN A 27 10.58 -8.30 -21.03
N LEU A 28 10.60 -7.73 -19.81
CA LEU A 28 9.64 -8.09 -18.77
C LEU A 28 8.20 -7.82 -19.22
N HIS A 29 7.94 -6.65 -19.79
CA HIS A 29 6.61 -6.29 -20.26
C HIS A 29 6.11 -7.27 -21.32
N ARG A 30 6.90 -7.55 -22.36
CA ARG A 30 6.49 -8.47 -23.44
C ARG A 30 6.24 -9.89 -22.94
N GLN A 31 7.01 -10.32 -21.94
CA GLN A 31 6.88 -11.66 -21.38
C GLN A 31 5.66 -11.79 -20.46
N PHE A 32 5.33 -10.74 -19.68
CA PHE A 32 4.41 -10.86 -18.55
C PHE A 32 3.15 -10.00 -18.61
N ASN A 33 3.09 -8.98 -19.47
CA ASN A 33 1.94 -8.08 -19.54
C ASN A 33 0.66 -8.82 -19.99
N GLY A 34 0.76 -9.77 -20.93
CA GLY A 34 -0.38 -10.59 -21.34
C GLY A 34 -1.00 -11.34 -20.15
N ARG A 35 -0.16 -12.02 -19.35
CA ARG A 35 -0.62 -12.73 -18.15
C ARG A 35 -1.17 -11.78 -17.08
N ARG A 36 -0.57 -10.59 -16.91
CA ARG A 36 -1.10 -9.55 -16.01
C ARG A 36 -2.53 -9.17 -16.40
N LEU A 37 -2.77 -8.88 -17.68
CA LEU A 37 -4.08 -8.47 -18.19
C LEU A 37 -5.11 -9.59 -18.01
N GLU A 38 -4.76 -10.85 -18.29
CA GLU A 38 -5.62 -12.01 -18.03
C GLU A 38 -6.05 -12.11 -16.56
N LEU A 39 -5.14 -11.85 -15.62
CA LEU A 39 -5.43 -11.87 -14.18
C LEU A 39 -6.34 -10.71 -13.78
N LEU A 40 -6.15 -9.51 -14.36
CA LEU A 40 -7.05 -8.38 -14.13
C LEU A 40 -8.46 -8.65 -14.68
N GLU A 41 -8.58 -9.33 -15.81
CA GLU A 41 -9.88 -9.81 -16.29
C GLU A 41 -10.50 -10.84 -15.35
N GLU A 42 -9.69 -11.77 -14.80
CA GLU A 42 -10.21 -12.75 -13.83
C GLU A 42 -10.71 -12.08 -12.55
N ARG A 43 -10.12 -10.96 -12.10
CA ARG A 43 -10.68 -10.15 -11.01
C ARG A 43 -12.10 -9.70 -11.33
N GLN A 44 -12.37 -9.28 -12.57
CA GLN A 44 -13.72 -8.85 -13.00
C GLN A 44 -14.70 -10.04 -13.10
N ARG A 45 -14.24 -11.19 -13.59
CA ARG A 45 -15.06 -12.42 -13.60
C ARG A 45 -15.41 -12.86 -12.18
N ARG A 46 -14.45 -12.85 -11.25
CA ARG A 46 -14.67 -13.14 -9.83
C ARG A 46 -15.62 -12.13 -9.19
N GLN A 47 -15.48 -10.84 -9.52
CA GLN A 47 -16.41 -9.82 -9.05
C GLN A 47 -17.84 -10.06 -9.52
N THR A 48 -18.04 -10.48 -10.77
CA THR A 48 -19.37 -10.82 -11.30
C THR A 48 -20.00 -11.98 -10.51
N ARG A 49 -19.21 -13.00 -10.14
CA ARG A 49 -19.69 -14.10 -9.29
C ARG A 49 -20.04 -13.64 -7.87
N LEU A 50 -19.21 -12.77 -7.29
CA LEU A 50 -19.46 -12.15 -5.99
C LEU A 50 -20.78 -11.37 -5.99
N ASP A 51 -21.00 -10.55 -7.02
CA ASP A 51 -22.23 -9.79 -7.20
C ASP A 51 -23.46 -10.70 -7.37
N ALA A 52 -23.28 -11.89 -7.95
CA ALA A 52 -24.33 -12.90 -8.12
C ALA A 52 -24.62 -13.74 -6.85
N GLY A 53 -23.88 -13.53 -5.76
CA GLY A 53 -24.12 -14.19 -4.47
C GLY A 53 -23.14 -15.30 -4.08
N GLU A 54 -22.10 -15.55 -4.87
CA GLU A 54 -20.95 -16.33 -4.42
C GLU A 54 -20.21 -15.55 -3.34
N PHE A 55 -19.82 -16.17 -2.23
CA PHE A 55 -18.96 -15.52 -1.22
C PHE A 55 -17.56 -16.14 -1.23
N PRO A 56 -16.52 -15.38 -0.86
CA PRO A 56 -15.17 -15.94 -0.77
C PRO A 56 -15.10 -17.06 0.28
N ASP A 57 -14.37 -18.12 -0.06
CA ASP A 57 -14.08 -19.25 0.82
C ASP A 57 -12.67 -19.77 0.50
N PHE A 58 -12.13 -20.63 1.36
CA PHE A 58 -10.86 -21.32 1.12
C PHE A 58 -10.99 -22.28 -0.07
N LEU A 59 -10.00 -22.25 -0.97
CA LEU A 59 -10.03 -23.05 -2.19
C LEU A 59 -9.90 -24.54 -1.89
N ARG A 60 -10.75 -25.38 -2.49
CA ARG A 60 -10.72 -26.84 -2.25
C ARG A 60 -9.59 -27.50 -3.03
N GLU A 61 -9.36 -27.05 -4.25
CA GLU A 61 -8.37 -27.56 -5.19
C GLU A 61 -6.92 -27.41 -4.69
N THR A 62 -6.65 -26.48 -3.77
CA THR A 62 -5.32 -26.24 -3.17
C THR A 62 -5.21 -26.69 -1.71
N GLU A 63 -6.18 -27.45 -1.20
CA GLU A 63 -6.16 -27.96 0.18
C GLU A 63 -4.87 -28.76 0.50
N TRP A 64 -4.31 -29.43 -0.49
CA TRP A 64 -3.03 -30.15 -0.38
C TRP A 64 -1.86 -29.22 -0.03
N ILE A 65 -1.85 -27.97 -0.48
CA ILE A 65 -0.84 -26.97 -0.09
C ILE A 65 -0.97 -26.70 1.40
N ARG A 66 -2.20 -26.40 1.85
CA ARG A 66 -2.49 -26.06 3.25
C ARG A 66 -2.21 -27.19 4.22
N SER A 67 -2.43 -28.43 3.81
CA SER A 67 -2.14 -29.62 4.63
C SER A 67 -0.68 -30.09 4.58
N SER A 68 0.09 -29.70 3.56
CA SER A 68 1.49 -30.11 3.44
C SER A 68 2.43 -29.41 4.43
N ALA A 69 3.60 -30.01 4.66
CA ALA A 69 4.60 -29.54 5.63
C ALA A 69 5.64 -28.55 5.08
N TYR A 70 5.40 -27.91 3.92
CA TYR A 70 6.37 -27.01 3.33
C TYR A 70 6.66 -25.78 4.22
N LYS A 71 7.87 -25.25 4.06
CA LYS A 71 8.34 -23.97 4.57
C LYS A 71 8.85 -23.14 3.40
N ALA A 72 8.71 -21.82 3.50
CA ALA A 72 9.38 -20.90 2.59
C ALA A 72 10.85 -20.72 3.02
N THR A 73 11.62 -20.02 2.19
CA THR A 73 13.04 -19.76 2.46
C THR A 73 13.18 -18.84 3.69
N ALA A 74 14.18 -19.13 4.53
CA ALA A 74 14.44 -18.30 5.71
C ALA A 74 14.75 -16.83 5.33
N PRO A 75 14.35 -15.85 6.16
CA PRO A 75 14.72 -14.46 5.95
C PRO A 75 16.24 -14.27 5.84
N PRO A 76 16.74 -13.38 4.96
CA PRO A 76 18.16 -13.03 4.94
C PRO A 76 18.56 -12.30 6.24
N HIS A 77 19.86 -12.28 6.53
CA HIS A 77 20.39 -11.84 7.83
C HIS A 77 19.97 -10.41 8.24
N ASP A 78 19.85 -9.50 7.28
CA ASP A 78 19.47 -8.09 7.45
C ASP A 78 17.96 -7.86 7.48
N LEU A 79 17.18 -8.94 7.39
CA LEU A 79 15.73 -8.98 7.56
C LEU A 79 15.28 -9.99 8.63
N GLU A 80 16.18 -10.54 9.44
CA GLU A 80 15.80 -11.39 10.58
C GLU A 80 15.08 -10.60 11.68
N ASP A 81 15.42 -9.33 11.87
CA ASP A 81 14.79 -8.43 12.85
C ASP A 81 14.14 -7.25 12.14
N ARG A 82 12.81 -7.28 12.08
CA ARG A 82 11.96 -6.30 11.39
C ARG A 82 11.00 -5.61 12.36
N ARG A 83 11.34 -5.54 13.66
CA ARG A 83 10.39 -5.13 14.72
C ARG A 83 9.67 -3.81 14.44
N VAL A 84 10.34 -2.83 13.83
CA VAL A 84 9.72 -1.57 13.40
C VAL A 84 10.18 -1.21 12.00
N GLU A 85 9.22 -0.96 11.12
CA GLU A 85 9.47 -0.42 9.80
C GLU A 85 8.80 0.94 9.63
N ILE A 86 9.48 1.85 8.95
CA ILE A 86 8.92 3.14 8.53
C ILE A 86 8.58 3.09 7.05
N THR A 87 7.46 3.70 6.65
CA THR A 87 7.03 3.79 5.25
C THR A 87 7.06 5.23 4.77
N GLY A 88 7.34 5.45 3.49
CA GLY A 88 7.22 6.78 2.90
C GLY A 88 7.66 6.85 1.44
N PRO A 89 7.35 7.96 0.75
CA PRO A 89 7.67 8.12 -0.66
C PRO A 89 9.19 8.22 -0.88
N PRO A 90 9.70 7.88 -2.08
CA PRO A 90 11.11 7.96 -2.44
C PRO A 90 11.55 9.42 -2.73
N ASP A 91 10.94 10.41 -2.09
CA ASP A 91 11.43 11.80 -2.09
C ASP A 91 12.80 11.86 -1.39
N ARG A 92 13.70 12.71 -1.91
CA ARG A 92 15.10 12.74 -1.47
C ARG A 92 15.23 13.03 0.03
N LYS A 93 14.44 13.96 0.57
CA LYS A 93 14.48 14.31 1.99
C LYS A 93 13.89 13.19 2.83
N MET A 94 12.77 12.61 2.38
CA MET A 94 12.11 11.50 3.06
C MET A 94 12.99 10.25 3.12
N VAL A 95 13.65 9.88 2.02
CA VAL A 95 14.59 8.75 1.96
C VAL A 95 15.69 8.90 3.01
N ILE A 96 16.34 10.07 3.07
CA ILE A 96 17.40 10.32 4.07
C ILE A 96 16.85 10.20 5.50
N ASN A 97 15.72 10.85 5.79
CA ASN A 97 15.15 10.85 7.13
C ASN A 97 14.66 9.47 7.56
N ALA A 98 14.05 8.71 6.66
CA ALA A 98 13.53 7.37 6.93
C ALA A 98 14.66 6.36 7.16
N LEU A 99 15.71 6.40 6.33
CA LEU A 99 16.90 5.56 6.52
C LEU A 99 17.63 5.86 7.84
N ASN A 100 17.68 7.14 8.24
CA ASN A 100 18.32 7.57 9.49
C ASN A 100 17.41 7.46 10.73
N SER A 101 16.17 7.01 10.57
CA SER A 101 15.12 7.15 11.59
C SER A 101 15.30 6.28 12.83
N GLY A 102 16.16 5.26 12.75
CA GLY A 102 16.33 4.23 13.79
C GLY A 102 15.35 3.06 13.68
N ALA A 103 14.48 3.04 12.66
CA ALA A 103 13.73 1.85 12.27
C ALA A 103 14.67 0.73 11.79
N ASN A 104 14.19 -0.51 11.83
CA ASN A 104 14.91 -1.64 11.27
C ASN A 104 14.87 -1.61 9.74
N VAL A 105 13.71 -1.24 9.19
CA VAL A 105 13.44 -1.24 7.75
C VAL A 105 12.81 0.09 7.34
N PHE A 106 13.17 0.57 6.16
CA PHE A 106 12.45 1.61 5.44
C PHE A 106 11.84 1.01 4.17
N MET A 107 10.52 1.07 4.06
CA MET A 107 9.81 0.80 2.82
C MET A 107 9.69 2.08 2.00
N ALA A 108 10.50 2.20 0.96
CA ALA A 108 10.40 3.25 -0.04
C ALA A 108 9.24 2.94 -1.00
N ASP A 109 8.31 3.86 -1.11
CA ASP A 109 6.99 3.57 -1.64
C ASP A 109 6.68 4.30 -2.95
N PHE A 110 6.59 3.55 -4.04
CA PHE A 110 6.13 4.05 -5.34
C PHE A 110 4.62 3.94 -5.53
N GLU A 111 3.91 3.41 -4.54
CA GLU A 111 2.48 3.10 -4.60
C GLU A 111 1.65 4.16 -3.85
N ASP A 112 0.89 3.80 -2.82
CA ASP A 112 -0.17 4.65 -2.27
C ASP A 112 0.29 5.97 -1.65
N SER A 113 1.54 6.08 -1.17
CA SER A 113 2.07 7.34 -0.65
C SER A 113 2.76 8.20 -1.72
N LEU A 114 2.75 7.75 -2.99
CA LEU A 114 3.28 8.49 -4.13
C LEU A 114 2.15 8.92 -5.07
N SER A 115 2.20 10.18 -5.50
CA SER A 115 1.51 10.57 -6.73
C SER A 115 2.46 10.28 -7.90
N PRO A 116 2.14 9.33 -8.80
CA PRO A 116 3.06 8.77 -9.77
C PRO A 116 3.20 9.67 -11.00
N THR A 117 3.52 10.95 -10.79
CA THR A 117 4.01 11.79 -11.87
C THR A 117 5.32 11.19 -12.39
N PHE A 118 5.59 11.31 -13.69
CA PHE A 118 6.79 10.71 -14.27
C PHE A 118 8.08 11.23 -13.61
N SER A 119 8.10 12.53 -13.28
CA SER A 119 9.19 13.15 -12.53
C SER A 119 9.41 12.50 -11.17
N ASN A 120 8.35 12.30 -10.37
CA ASN A 120 8.43 11.67 -9.06
C ASN A 120 8.97 10.24 -9.13
N LEU A 121 8.53 9.46 -10.11
CA LEU A 121 8.97 8.08 -10.31
C LEU A 121 10.46 8.02 -10.65
N LEU A 122 10.90 8.79 -11.65
CA LEU A 122 12.29 8.78 -12.07
C LEU A 122 13.23 9.34 -10.99
N HIS A 123 12.86 10.44 -10.33
CA HIS A 123 13.62 10.94 -9.18
C HIS A 123 13.65 9.93 -8.03
N GLY A 124 12.58 9.18 -7.82
CA GLY A 124 12.55 8.09 -6.85
C GLY A 124 13.66 7.08 -7.10
N HIS A 125 13.83 6.62 -8.34
CA HIS A 125 14.92 5.71 -8.71
C HIS A 125 16.31 6.33 -8.50
N VAL A 126 16.49 7.62 -8.85
CA VAL A 126 17.74 8.34 -8.57
C VAL A 126 18.04 8.37 -7.07
N ASN A 127 17.06 8.77 -6.26
CA ASN A 127 17.22 8.91 -4.82
C ASN A 127 17.57 7.56 -4.17
N LEU A 128 16.92 6.47 -4.59
CA LEU A 128 17.23 5.15 -4.05
C LEU A 128 18.62 4.67 -4.47
N ARG A 129 19.04 4.91 -5.72
CA ARG A 129 20.39 4.57 -6.18
C ARG A 129 21.45 5.32 -5.37
N ASP A 130 21.29 6.63 -5.21
CA ASP A 130 22.20 7.49 -4.44
C ASP A 130 22.28 7.03 -2.97
N ALA A 131 21.15 6.60 -2.39
CA ALA A 131 21.12 6.07 -1.03
C ALA A 131 21.92 4.78 -0.90
N ILE A 132 21.82 3.88 -1.89
CA ILE A 132 22.52 2.60 -1.92
C ILE A 132 24.03 2.77 -2.06
N VAL A 133 24.51 3.76 -2.82
CA VAL A 133 25.95 4.12 -2.87
C VAL A 133 26.39 5.08 -1.76
N LYS A 134 25.48 5.42 -0.84
CA LYS A 134 25.70 6.32 0.29
C LYS A 134 26.14 7.74 -0.11
N ASP A 135 25.77 8.20 -1.30
CA ASP A 135 26.06 9.55 -1.81
C ASP A 135 24.83 10.48 -1.79
N ILE A 136 23.66 9.97 -1.37
CA ILE A 136 22.47 10.79 -1.22
C ILE A 136 22.70 11.92 -0.19
N SER A 137 22.43 13.14 -0.62
CA SER A 137 22.49 14.32 0.23
C SER A 137 21.51 15.39 -0.22
N LEU A 138 21.07 16.23 0.72
CA LEU A 138 20.19 17.36 0.45
C LEU A 138 20.60 18.53 1.32
N GLU A 139 20.79 19.69 0.74
CA GLU A 139 20.92 20.95 1.46
C GLU A 139 19.65 21.77 1.28
N THR A 140 19.00 22.12 2.39
CA THR A 140 17.78 22.95 2.37
C THR A 140 17.69 23.76 3.66
N ASN A 141 17.31 25.03 3.55
CA ASN A 141 17.21 25.96 4.67
C ASN A 141 18.50 26.02 5.53
N GLY A 142 19.68 25.95 4.87
CA GLY A 142 21.00 25.96 5.54
C GLY A 142 21.34 24.68 6.32
N LYS A 143 20.53 23.63 6.21
CA LYS A 143 20.80 22.33 6.84
C LYS A 143 21.15 21.28 5.79
N LEU A 144 22.29 20.62 6.00
CA LEU A 144 22.74 19.47 5.23
C LEU A 144 22.20 18.17 5.82
N TYR A 145 21.56 17.35 4.98
CA TYR A 145 21.06 16.03 5.28
C TYR A 145 21.91 15.00 4.52
N LYS A 146 22.44 14.01 5.25
CA LYS A 146 23.24 12.88 4.74
C LYS A 146 22.87 11.61 5.51
N LEU A 147 23.22 10.45 4.97
CA LEU A 147 23.03 9.18 5.68
C LEU A 147 24.00 9.04 6.86
N ASN A 148 23.52 8.40 7.92
CA ASN A 148 24.34 7.91 9.02
C ASN A 148 25.17 6.70 8.57
N GLU A 149 26.15 6.28 9.37
CA GLU A 149 26.94 5.07 9.08
C GLU A 149 26.07 3.80 9.05
N LYS A 150 25.17 3.70 10.04
CA LYS A 150 24.15 2.65 10.14
C LYS A 150 22.78 3.22 9.84
N VAL A 151 22.11 2.63 8.87
CA VAL A 151 20.77 3.00 8.40
C VAL A 151 19.85 1.79 8.40
N ALA A 152 18.54 2.03 8.27
CA ALA A 152 17.55 0.98 8.08
C ALA A 152 17.78 0.18 6.79
N THR A 153 17.39 -1.09 6.78
CA THR A 153 17.38 -1.92 5.56
C THR A 153 16.31 -1.39 4.59
N LEU A 154 16.65 -1.25 3.31
CA LEU A 154 15.74 -0.71 2.30
C LEU A 154 14.88 -1.81 1.67
N LEU A 155 13.56 -1.60 1.64
CA LEU A 155 12.60 -2.35 0.83
C LEU A 155 11.90 -1.39 -0.13
N VAL A 156 11.49 -1.88 -1.31
CA VAL A 156 10.75 -1.08 -2.29
C VAL A 156 9.34 -1.63 -2.50
N ARG A 157 8.32 -0.77 -2.42
CA ARG A 157 6.95 -1.11 -2.81
C ARG A 157 6.67 -0.55 -4.22
N PRO A 158 6.65 -1.38 -5.28
CA PRO A 158 6.24 -0.94 -6.61
C PRO A 158 4.72 -0.76 -6.66
N ARG A 159 4.24 -0.07 -7.70
CA ARG A 159 2.81 0.05 -7.98
C ARG A 159 2.13 -1.31 -8.18
N GLY A 160 0.85 -1.41 -7.80
CA GLY A 160 0.06 -2.63 -7.94
C GLY A 160 -0.28 -2.99 -9.40
N TRP A 161 -0.71 -4.24 -9.64
CA TRP A 161 -0.93 -4.77 -10.99
C TRP A 161 -1.92 -3.99 -11.87
N HIS A 162 -2.88 -3.31 -11.25
CA HIS A 162 -3.93 -2.54 -11.92
C HIS A 162 -3.45 -1.22 -12.52
N LEU A 163 -2.26 -0.73 -12.14
CA LEU A 163 -1.72 0.54 -12.61
C LEU A 163 -0.89 0.37 -13.89
N ASN A 164 -0.99 1.35 -14.77
CA ASN A 164 -0.15 1.49 -15.96
C ASN A 164 0.82 2.67 -15.79
N GLU A 165 1.94 2.60 -16.51
CA GLU A 165 2.84 3.72 -16.75
C GLU A 165 2.58 4.27 -18.15
N ASP A 166 1.75 5.32 -18.22
CA ASP A 166 1.31 5.88 -19.51
C ASP A 166 2.41 6.68 -20.20
N HIS A 167 3.46 7.09 -19.46
CA HIS A 167 4.61 7.83 -20.00
C HIS A 167 5.62 6.95 -20.76
N PHE A 168 5.45 5.63 -20.68
CA PHE A 168 6.38 4.63 -21.20
C PHE A 168 5.59 3.53 -21.91
N GLN A 169 5.50 3.64 -23.24
CA GLN A 169 4.74 2.72 -24.07
C GLN A 169 5.66 1.73 -24.78
N ILE A 170 5.22 0.48 -24.84
CA ILE A 170 5.92 -0.61 -25.51
C ILE A 170 4.97 -1.18 -26.55
N ASP A 171 5.39 -1.18 -27.81
CA ASP A 171 4.60 -1.69 -28.93
C ASP A 171 3.20 -1.06 -29.05
N GLY A 172 3.08 0.22 -28.63
CA GLY A 172 1.85 1.02 -28.69
C GLY A 172 0.96 0.94 -27.45
N GLU A 173 1.34 0.15 -26.44
CA GLU A 173 0.56 -0.02 -25.21
C GLU A 173 1.28 0.56 -23.99
N PRO A 174 0.57 1.17 -23.03
CA PRO A 174 1.14 1.58 -21.75
C PRO A 174 1.82 0.42 -21.02
N CYS A 175 3.00 0.68 -20.46
CA CYS A 175 3.70 -0.34 -19.69
C CYS A 175 2.95 -0.68 -18.39
N SER A 176 3.07 -1.92 -17.91
CA SER A 176 2.73 -2.24 -16.53
C SER A 176 3.55 -1.39 -15.57
N ALA A 177 2.89 -0.61 -14.71
CA ALA A 177 3.55 0.21 -13.69
C ALA A 177 4.38 -0.64 -12.72
N ALA A 178 3.82 -1.79 -12.32
CA ALA A 178 4.48 -2.76 -11.45
C ALA A 178 5.81 -3.25 -12.04
N LEU A 179 5.81 -3.60 -13.35
CA LEU A 179 7.02 -4.07 -14.04
C LEU A 179 8.03 -2.94 -14.30
N PHE A 180 7.54 -1.71 -14.51
CA PHE A 180 8.38 -0.53 -14.67
C PHE A 180 9.15 -0.24 -13.37
N ASP A 181 8.45 -0.10 -12.25
CA ASP A 181 9.05 0.23 -10.95
C ASP A 181 10.01 -0.88 -10.50
N PHE A 182 9.55 -2.14 -10.53
CA PHE A 182 10.36 -3.29 -10.17
C PHE A 182 11.58 -3.41 -11.09
N GLY A 183 11.36 -3.33 -12.41
CA GLY A 183 12.40 -3.57 -13.41
C GLY A 183 13.53 -2.55 -13.30
N LEU A 184 13.20 -1.26 -13.20
CA LEU A 184 14.20 -0.20 -13.04
C LEU A 184 14.96 -0.31 -11.72
N TYR A 185 14.26 -0.54 -10.59
CA TYR A 185 14.94 -0.69 -9.31
C TYR A 185 15.86 -1.92 -9.30
N PHE A 186 15.37 -3.08 -9.75
CA PHE A 186 16.13 -4.32 -9.79
C PHE A 186 17.36 -4.20 -10.69
N PHE A 187 17.20 -3.67 -11.91
CA PHE A 187 18.27 -3.53 -12.89
C PHE A 187 19.43 -2.67 -12.37
N HIS A 188 19.11 -1.48 -11.84
CA HIS A 188 20.13 -0.51 -11.44
C HIS A 188 20.83 -0.83 -10.12
N ASN A 189 20.19 -1.59 -9.24
CA ASN A 189 20.64 -1.69 -7.85
C ASN A 189 21.11 -3.07 -7.42
N THR A 190 20.65 -4.16 -8.05
CA THR A 190 20.84 -5.52 -7.50
C THR A 190 22.31 -5.87 -7.27
N ARG A 191 23.20 -5.60 -8.24
CA ARG A 191 24.63 -5.91 -8.08
C ARG A 191 25.27 -5.12 -6.94
N LEU A 192 24.85 -3.88 -6.73
CA LEU A 192 25.39 -3.02 -5.67
C LEU A 192 24.86 -3.40 -4.30
N LEU A 193 23.58 -3.77 -4.22
CA LEU A 193 22.98 -4.31 -3.01
C LEU A 193 23.73 -5.57 -2.56
N LEU A 194 24.02 -6.49 -3.49
CA LEU A 194 24.78 -7.70 -3.18
C LEU A 194 26.23 -7.41 -2.78
N GLN A 195 26.91 -6.46 -3.44
CA GLN A 195 28.25 -6.01 -3.04
C GLN A 195 28.27 -5.40 -1.64
N ASN A 196 27.18 -4.75 -1.23
CA ASN A 196 26.99 -4.19 0.10
C ASN A 196 26.50 -5.23 1.14
N GLY A 197 26.39 -6.50 0.75
CA GLY A 197 25.96 -7.60 1.62
C GLY A 197 24.45 -7.67 1.87
N THR A 198 23.63 -6.84 1.21
CA THR A 198 22.16 -6.85 1.27
C THR A 198 21.56 -7.42 -0.02
N GLY A 199 20.26 -7.21 -0.29
CA GLY A 199 19.58 -7.76 -1.46
C GLY A 199 18.44 -6.89 -2.00
N PRO A 200 17.94 -7.21 -3.20
CA PRO A 200 16.78 -6.54 -3.80
C PRO A 200 15.49 -7.01 -3.12
N TYR A 201 14.98 -6.19 -2.20
CA TYR A 201 13.85 -6.53 -1.35
C TYR A 201 12.61 -5.69 -1.66
N PHE A 202 11.44 -6.33 -1.63
CA PHE A 202 10.19 -5.74 -2.11
C PHE A 202 9.02 -5.92 -1.14
N TYR A 203 8.06 -5.00 -1.25
CA TYR A 203 6.72 -5.12 -0.71
C TYR A 203 5.73 -5.21 -1.87
N LEU A 204 4.84 -6.21 -1.90
CA LEU A 204 3.93 -6.42 -3.03
C LEU A 204 2.49 -6.07 -2.64
N PRO A 205 1.90 -4.99 -3.20
CA PRO A 205 0.60 -4.50 -2.78
C PRO A 205 -0.57 -5.14 -3.53
N LYS A 206 -1.74 -5.09 -2.87
CA LYS A 206 -3.07 -5.26 -3.47
C LYS A 206 -3.26 -6.50 -4.35
N LEU A 207 -2.62 -7.62 -3.98
CA LEU A 207 -2.88 -8.91 -4.64
C LEU A 207 -4.28 -9.40 -4.27
N GLU A 208 -4.97 -10.06 -5.20
CA GLU A 208 -6.31 -10.63 -4.98
C GLU A 208 -6.35 -12.16 -5.12
N SER A 209 -5.25 -12.78 -5.54
CA SER A 209 -5.15 -14.25 -5.65
C SER A 209 -3.70 -14.74 -5.58
N HIS A 210 -3.51 -16.01 -5.26
CA HIS A 210 -2.21 -16.68 -5.35
C HIS A 210 -1.65 -16.72 -6.77
N LEU A 211 -2.50 -16.69 -7.80
CA LEU A 211 -2.04 -16.66 -9.20
C LEU A 211 -1.32 -15.35 -9.55
N GLU A 212 -1.64 -14.25 -8.87
CA GLU A 212 -0.89 -13.00 -8.99
C GLU A 212 0.44 -13.04 -8.23
N ALA A 213 0.51 -13.80 -7.13
CA ALA A 213 1.77 -14.11 -6.47
C ALA A 213 2.66 -15.00 -7.36
N ARG A 214 2.07 -15.95 -8.09
CA ARG A 214 2.78 -16.74 -9.12
C ARG A 214 3.34 -15.85 -10.22
N LEU A 215 2.56 -14.89 -10.74
CA LEU A 215 3.06 -13.92 -11.72
C LEU A 215 4.30 -13.17 -11.21
N TRP A 216 4.27 -12.69 -9.95
CA TRP A 216 5.45 -12.08 -9.34
C TRP A 216 6.64 -13.04 -9.25
N ASN A 217 6.41 -14.29 -8.85
CA ASN A 217 7.46 -15.30 -8.81
C ASN A 217 8.11 -15.51 -10.20
N ASP A 218 7.31 -15.58 -11.26
CA ASP A 218 7.79 -15.77 -12.62
C ASP A 218 8.60 -14.56 -13.10
N VAL A 219 8.16 -13.34 -12.77
CA VAL A 219 8.89 -12.09 -13.00
C VAL A 219 10.24 -12.11 -12.29
N PHE A 220 10.28 -12.53 -11.02
CA PHE A 220 11.52 -12.62 -10.23
C PHE A 220 12.50 -13.60 -10.85
N VAL A 221 12.06 -14.82 -11.15
CA VAL A 221 12.87 -15.86 -11.77
C VAL A 221 13.44 -15.41 -13.12
N ALA A 222 12.60 -14.82 -13.99
CA ALA A 222 13.06 -14.32 -15.28
C ALA A 222 14.08 -13.19 -15.14
N SER A 223 13.88 -12.28 -14.19
CA SER A 223 14.79 -11.17 -13.91
C SER A 223 16.15 -11.65 -13.40
N GLN A 224 16.13 -12.61 -12.48
CA GLN A 224 17.32 -13.24 -11.93
C GLN A 224 18.09 -13.99 -13.03
N ASN A 225 17.41 -14.72 -13.90
CA ASN A 225 18.03 -15.37 -15.06
C ASN A 225 18.65 -14.35 -16.03
N ALA A 226 17.90 -13.30 -16.40
CA ALA A 226 18.33 -12.29 -17.36
C ALA A 226 19.59 -11.55 -16.91
N LEU A 227 19.70 -11.22 -15.61
CA LEU A 227 20.84 -10.49 -15.05
C LEU A 227 21.91 -11.39 -14.39
N GLN A 228 21.75 -12.71 -14.49
CA GLN A 228 22.62 -13.74 -13.90
C GLN A 228 22.76 -13.61 -12.37
N ILE A 229 21.65 -13.34 -11.70
CA ILE A 229 21.52 -13.29 -10.25
C ILE A 229 21.01 -14.65 -9.75
N PRO A 230 21.57 -15.23 -8.67
CA PRO A 230 21.11 -16.52 -8.14
C PRO A 230 19.61 -16.53 -7.79
N HIS A 231 18.95 -17.67 -7.95
CA HIS A 231 17.53 -17.83 -7.56
C HIS A 231 17.34 -17.66 -6.05
N GLY A 232 16.21 -17.09 -5.63
CA GLY A 232 15.97 -16.74 -4.23
C GLY A 232 16.72 -15.49 -3.72
N THR A 233 17.49 -14.78 -4.56
CA THR A 233 18.11 -13.51 -4.15
C THR A 233 17.09 -12.40 -3.93
N ILE A 234 16.05 -12.32 -4.77
CA ILE A 234 14.94 -11.40 -4.55
C ILE A 234 14.15 -11.86 -3.32
N ARG A 235 13.80 -10.92 -2.43
CA ARG A 235 12.89 -11.19 -1.31
C ARG A 235 11.67 -10.28 -1.33
N ALA A 236 10.50 -10.80 -0.98
CA ALA A 236 9.25 -10.06 -1.04
C ALA A 236 8.36 -10.32 0.19
N THR A 237 7.80 -9.24 0.75
CA THR A 237 6.69 -9.30 1.70
C THR A 237 5.40 -8.95 0.96
N VAL A 238 4.35 -9.75 1.09
CA VAL A 238 3.05 -9.46 0.45
C VAL A 238 2.11 -8.78 1.43
N LEU A 239 1.47 -7.68 1.03
CA LEU A 239 0.41 -7.07 1.83
C LEU A 239 -0.88 -7.87 1.60
N ILE A 240 -1.43 -8.48 2.66
CA ILE A 240 -2.74 -9.13 2.58
C ILE A 240 -3.81 -8.07 2.84
N GLU A 241 -3.89 -7.10 1.95
CA GLU A 241 -4.74 -5.92 2.11
C GLU A 241 -5.95 -5.95 1.17
N THR A 242 -6.27 -7.13 0.64
CA THR A 242 -7.54 -7.37 -0.04
C THR A 242 -8.29 -8.50 0.67
N ILE A 243 -9.62 -8.40 0.72
CA ILE A 243 -10.44 -9.42 1.39
C ILE A 243 -10.25 -10.79 0.74
N LEU A 244 -10.01 -10.86 -0.57
CA LEU A 244 -9.84 -12.13 -1.29
C LEU A 244 -8.50 -12.79 -0.97
N ALA A 245 -7.42 -12.01 -0.83
CA ALA A 245 -6.11 -12.56 -0.47
C ALA A 245 -6.09 -13.19 0.94
N ALA A 246 -6.99 -12.79 1.84
CA ALA A 246 -7.10 -13.43 3.16
C ALA A 246 -7.52 -14.90 3.10
N PHE A 247 -8.18 -15.34 2.02
CA PHE A 247 -8.58 -16.73 1.80
C PHE A 247 -7.51 -17.56 1.07
N GLU A 248 -6.43 -16.91 0.63
CA GLU A 248 -5.38 -17.52 -0.20
C GLU A 248 -3.97 -17.24 0.35
N MET A 249 -3.86 -16.88 1.64
CA MET A 249 -2.58 -16.49 2.26
C MET A 249 -1.51 -17.59 2.15
N ASP A 250 -1.92 -18.85 2.33
CA ASP A 250 -1.00 -19.99 2.32
C ASP A 250 -0.51 -20.26 0.89
N GLU A 251 -1.43 -20.25 -0.07
CA GLU A 251 -1.16 -20.37 -1.50
C GLU A 251 -0.27 -19.23 -2.00
N ILE A 252 -0.50 -17.98 -1.56
CA ILE A 252 0.37 -16.82 -1.86
C ILE A 252 1.80 -17.09 -1.38
N ILE A 253 1.99 -17.57 -0.13
CA ILE A 253 3.32 -17.93 0.37
C ILE A 253 3.89 -19.10 -0.43
N TYR A 254 3.08 -20.08 -0.83
CA TYR A 254 3.53 -21.23 -1.61
C TYR A 254 4.08 -20.83 -2.98
N GLU A 255 3.34 -20.01 -3.72
CA GLU A 255 3.74 -19.53 -5.05
C GLU A 255 5.03 -18.70 -4.98
N LEU A 256 5.22 -17.97 -3.88
CA LEU A 256 6.43 -17.17 -3.63
C LEU A 256 7.45 -17.87 -2.71
N ARG A 257 7.36 -19.16 -2.40
CA ARG A 257 8.13 -19.80 -1.30
C ARG A 257 9.66 -19.64 -1.38
N ASN A 258 10.20 -19.44 -2.58
CA ASN A 258 11.64 -19.20 -2.80
C ASN A 258 12.04 -17.72 -2.65
N HIS A 259 11.07 -16.81 -2.60
CA HIS A 259 11.25 -15.36 -2.56
C HIS A 259 10.49 -14.70 -1.39
N SER A 260 9.59 -15.40 -0.71
CA SER A 260 8.75 -14.86 0.36
C SER A 260 9.55 -14.66 1.65
N ILE A 261 9.35 -13.52 2.29
CA ILE A 261 9.84 -13.20 3.65
C ILE A 261 8.71 -12.85 4.61
N GLY A 262 7.46 -12.90 4.16
CA GLY A 262 6.32 -12.69 5.04
C GLY A 262 5.09 -12.11 4.39
N LEU A 263 4.08 -11.90 5.22
CA LEU A 263 2.85 -11.20 4.91
C LEU A 263 2.69 -9.99 5.85
N ASN A 264 1.90 -9.00 5.44
CA ASN A 264 1.58 -7.82 6.25
C ASN A 264 0.07 -7.63 6.42
N CYS A 265 -0.30 -7.22 7.64
CA CYS A 265 -1.65 -6.80 7.98
C CYS A 265 -1.93 -5.34 7.57
N GLY A 266 -2.91 -5.13 6.70
CA GLY A 266 -3.44 -3.80 6.34
C GLY A 266 -4.76 -3.50 7.07
N ARG A 267 -5.09 -2.21 7.24
CA ARG A 267 -6.43 -1.78 7.72
C ARG A 267 -7.24 -1.15 6.61
N TRP A 268 -6.82 0.01 6.11
CA TRP A 268 -7.63 0.82 5.17
C TRP A 268 -7.88 0.12 3.86
N ASP A 269 -6.85 -0.38 3.18
CA ASP A 269 -7.02 -1.15 1.94
C ASP A 269 -7.86 -2.41 2.14
N TYR A 270 -7.70 -3.10 3.28
CA TYR A 270 -8.45 -4.33 3.56
C TYR A 270 -9.95 -4.07 3.69
N ILE A 271 -10.35 -3.04 4.45
CA ILE A 271 -11.77 -2.70 4.62
C ILE A 271 -12.34 -2.02 3.37
N PHE A 272 -11.52 -1.27 2.62
CA PHE A 272 -11.87 -0.77 1.30
C PHE A 272 -12.18 -1.93 0.34
N SER A 273 -11.30 -2.92 0.28
CA SER A 273 -11.46 -4.12 -0.52
C SER A 273 -12.72 -4.90 -0.11
N LEU A 274 -12.99 -5.04 1.19
CA LEU A 274 -14.21 -5.69 1.68
C LEU A 274 -15.47 -5.01 1.14
N ILE A 275 -15.56 -3.68 1.24
CA ILE A 275 -16.71 -2.95 0.68
C ILE A 275 -16.76 -3.16 -0.84
N LYS A 276 -15.63 -3.02 -1.54
CA LYS A 276 -15.58 -3.14 -3.00
C LYS A 276 -16.05 -4.50 -3.51
N LYS A 277 -15.57 -5.57 -2.89
CA LYS A 277 -15.85 -6.94 -3.30
C LYS A 277 -17.26 -7.40 -2.91
N LEU A 278 -17.79 -6.87 -1.82
CA LEU A 278 -19.12 -7.22 -1.30
C LEU A 278 -20.14 -6.07 -1.47
N ARG A 279 -19.90 -5.17 -2.41
CA ARG A 279 -20.64 -3.91 -2.61
C ARG A 279 -22.14 -4.07 -2.78
N ASN A 280 -22.59 -5.16 -3.41
CA ASN A 280 -24.02 -5.38 -3.71
C ASN A 280 -24.77 -6.08 -2.56
N HIS A 281 -24.09 -6.37 -1.45
CA HIS A 281 -24.64 -7.16 -0.36
C HIS A 281 -24.91 -6.29 0.87
N PRO A 282 -26.18 -5.96 1.19
CA PRO A 282 -26.51 -5.01 2.27
C PRO A 282 -26.06 -5.47 3.66
N LYS A 283 -25.85 -6.78 3.86
CA LYS A 283 -25.33 -7.33 5.11
C LYS A 283 -23.86 -6.98 5.38
N PHE A 284 -23.13 -6.44 4.38
CA PHE A 284 -21.73 -6.04 4.49
C PHE A 284 -21.52 -4.52 4.52
N VAL A 285 -22.57 -3.75 4.84
CA VAL A 285 -22.45 -2.31 5.10
C VAL A 285 -21.60 -2.08 6.35
N LEU A 286 -20.51 -1.32 6.22
CA LEU A 286 -19.64 -0.96 7.33
C LEU A 286 -20.12 0.33 8.01
N SER A 287 -19.89 0.42 9.32
CA SER A 287 -20.02 1.66 10.10
C SER A 287 -18.93 2.67 9.73
N ASP A 288 -18.90 3.81 10.42
CA ASP A 288 -17.79 4.78 10.34
C ASP A 288 -16.42 4.06 10.40
N ARG A 289 -15.52 4.33 9.45
CA ARG A 289 -14.22 3.62 9.33
C ARG A 289 -13.37 3.67 10.60
N ASP A 290 -13.48 4.74 11.38
CA ASP A 290 -12.75 4.90 12.63
C ASP A 290 -13.16 3.85 13.68
N ASP A 291 -14.41 3.38 13.64
CA ASP A 291 -14.96 2.32 14.51
C ASP A 291 -14.60 0.91 14.04
N VAL A 292 -14.16 0.75 12.78
CA VAL A 292 -13.74 -0.53 12.20
C VAL A 292 -12.27 -0.79 12.56
N GLY A 293 -12.00 -0.95 13.86
CA GLY A 293 -10.65 -1.21 14.40
C GLY A 293 -10.18 -2.66 14.24
N MET A 294 -8.90 -2.90 14.51
CA MET A 294 -8.29 -4.25 14.42
C MET A 294 -8.84 -5.27 15.44
N THR A 295 -9.69 -4.83 16.38
CA THR A 295 -10.35 -5.68 17.39
C THR A 295 -11.75 -6.13 16.98
N LYS A 296 -12.28 -5.66 15.84
CA LYS A 296 -13.55 -6.18 15.29
C LYS A 296 -13.40 -7.66 14.93
N PRO A 297 -14.46 -8.49 15.04
CA PRO A 297 -14.33 -9.95 14.92
C PRO A 297 -13.64 -10.43 13.65
N PHE A 298 -14.02 -9.90 12.47
CA PHE A 298 -13.36 -10.26 11.22
C PHE A 298 -11.91 -9.79 11.11
N MET A 299 -11.57 -8.60 11.64
CA MET A 299 -10.19 -8.07 11.64
C MET A 299 -9.29 -8.88 12.58
N ASP A 300 -9.81 -9.27 13.74
CA ASP A 300 -9.11 -10.13 14.69
C ASP A 300 -8.88 -11.53 14.11
N SER A 301 -9.89 -12.10 13.45
CA SER A 301 -9.76 -13.39 12.74
C SER A 301 -8.74 -13.33 11.61
N TYR A 302 -8.73 -12.22 10.86
CA TYR A 302 -7.74 -11.92 9.84
C TYR A 302 -6.31 -11.86 10.41
N VAL A 303 -6.09 -11.14 11.51
CA VAL A 303 -4.78 -11.07 12.20
C VAL A 303 -4.33 -12.45 12.67
N ARG A 304 -5.21 -13.20 13.34
CA ARG A 304 -4.91 -14.53 13.86
C ARG A 304 -4.56 -15.51 12.75
N LEU A 305 -5.32 -15.51 11.66
CA LEU A 305 -5.07 -16.35 10.49
C LEU A 305 -3.73 -16.01 9.83
N LEU A 306 -3.42 -14.72 9.66
CA LEU A 306 -2.17 -14.28 9.04
C LEU A 306 -0.95 -14.73 9.86
N ILE A 307 -0.96 -14.49 11.19
CA ILE A 307 0.14 -14.90 12.08
C ILE A 307 0.33 -16.42 12.02
N GLN A 308 -0.77 -17.18 12.19
CA GLN A 308 -0.72 -18.64 12.15
C GLN A 308 -0.16 -19.15 10.82
N THR A 309 -0.60 -18.59 9.70
CA THR A 309 -0.17 -19.01 8.36
C THR A 309 1.31 -18.69 8.15
N CYS A 310 1.75 -17.46 8.43
CA CYS A 310 3.14 -17.03 8.26
C CYS A 310 4.11 -17.87 9.09
N HIS A 311 3.83 -18.04 10.38
CA HIS A 311 4.71 -18.78 11.29
C HIS A 311 4.73 -20.28 10.96
N LYS A 312 3.57 -20.84 10.55
CA LYS A 312 3.50 -22.19 9.99
C LYS A 312 4.40 -22.35 8.77
N ARG A 313 4.62 -21.31 7.96
CA ARG A 313 5.50 -21.35 6.78
C ARG A 313 6.91 -20.81 6.99
N GLY A 314 7.23 -20.34 8.20
CA GLY A 314 8.58 -19.90 8.56
C GLY A 314 8.93 -18.50 8.05
N VAL A 315 7.93 -17.64 7.86
CA VAL A 315 8.08 -16.27 7.37
C VAL A 315 7.47 -15.27 8.34
N HIS A 316 7.79 -13.98 8.18
CA HIS A 316 7.28 -12.93 9.07
C HIS A 316 5.77 -12.69 8.92
N ALA A 317 5.12 -12.38 10.03
CA ALA A 317 3.78 -11.82 10.14
C ALA A 317 3.89 -10.36 10.61
N MET A 318 3.78 -9.41 9.69
CA MET A 318 3.93 -7.98 9.98
C MET A 318 2.59 -7.35 10.41
N GLY A 319 2.63 -6.51 11.44
CA GLY A 319 1.48 -5.74 11.95
C GLY A 319 1.18 -4.48 11.12
N GLY A 320 0.20 -3.71 11.58
CA GLY A 320 -0.37 -2.60 10.82
C GLY A 320 0.29 -1.24 11.06
N MET A 321 -0.24 -0.23 10.36
CA MET A 321 0.25 1.16 10.38
C MET A 321 -0.18 1.93 11.65
N ALA A 322 0.73 2.71 12.21
CA ALA A 322 0.41 3.88 13.04
C ALA A 322 0.81 5.17 12.29
N ALA A 323 -0.19 5.93 11.86
CA ALA A 323 -0.04 7.10 11.00
C ALA A 323 -0.02 8.44 11.75
N GLN A 324 -0.07 8.43 13.09
CA GLN A 324 -0.20 9.63 13.90
C GLN A 324 1.02 10.57 13.75
N ILE A 325 0.73 11.86 13.58
CA ILE A 325 1.72 12.93 13.64
C ILE A 325 1.64 13.56 15.03
N PRO A 326 2.77 13.74 15.75
CA PRO A 326 2.76 14.38 17.06
C PRO A 326 2.09 15.76 17.05
N ILE A 327 1.16 15.99 17.98
CA ILE A 327 0.39 17.23 18.09
C ILE A 327 1.13 18.17 19.03
N LYS A 328 1.80 19.19 18.47
CA LYS A 328 2.67 20.08 19.25
C LYS A 328 1.90 21.07 20.11
N ASP A 329 0.77 21.53 19.61
CA ASP A 329 0.02 22.65 20.22
C ASP A 329 -1.05 22.16 21.21
N ASN A 330 -1.20 20.84 21.39
CA ASN A 330 -2.12 20.25 22.36
C ASN A 330 -1.49 19.01 23.03
N PRO A 331 -0.73 19.20 24.14
CA PRO A 331 -0.04 18.12 24.82
C PRO A 331 -0.96 16.99 25.32
N GLU A 332 -2.19 17.32 25.74
CA GLU A 332 -3.14 16.33 26.26
C GLU A 332 -3.67 15.42 25.14
N GLU A 333 -4.08 15.99 24.00
CA GLU A 333 -4.48 15.21 22.83
C GLU A 333 -3.31 14.40 22.27
N ASN A 334 -2.10 14.96 22.28
CA ASN A 334 -0.89 14.23 21.89
C ASN A 334 -0.65 13.01 22.78
N ALA A 335 -0.74 13.17 24.10
CA ALA A 335 -0.55 12.07 25.04
C ALA A 335 -1.57 10.94 24.78
N LYS A 336 -2.85 11.27 24.63
CA LYS A 336 -3.91 10.30 24.30
C LYS A 336 -3.63 9.57 22.97
N ALA A 337 -3.18 10.30 21.94
CA ALA A 337 -2.84 9.70 20.66
C ALA A 337 -1.64 8.75 20.75
N MET A 338 -0.56 9.17 21.45
CA MET A 338 0.63 8.35 21.63
C MET A 338 0.37 7.11 22.50
N ASP A 339 -0.48 7.23 23.52
CA ASP A 339 -0.90 6.11 24.37
C ASP A 339 -1.70 5.08 23.58
N LYS A 340 -2.58 5.53 22.67
CA LYS A 340 -3.29 4.65 21.76
C LYS A 340 -2.32 3.90 20.83
N VAL A 341 -1.33 4.59 20.26
CA VAL A 341 -0.28 3.96 19.44
C VAL A 341 0.45 2.89 20.25
N ARG A 342 0.87 3.20 21.49
CA ARG A 342 1.54 2.22 22.36
C ARG A 342 0.66 1.00 22.62
N ALA A 343 -0.60 1.20 23.00
CA ALA A 343 -1.54 0.11 23.27
C ALA A 343 -1.75 -0.79 22.03
N ASP A 344 -1.89 -0.19 20.85
CA ASP A 344 -2.01 -0.92 19.60
C ASP A 344 -0.75 -1.74 19.27
N LYS A 345 0.45 -1.19 19.45
CA LYS A 345 1.70 -1.92 19.19
C LYS A 345 1.94 -3.04 20.19
N VAL A 346 1.59 -2.83 21.47
CA VAL A 346 1.62 -3.89 22.49
C VAL A 346 0.64 -5.02 22.15
N ARG A 347 -0.55 -4.70 21.66
CA ARG A 347 -1.52 -5.70 21.20
C ARG A 347 -0.96 -6.52 20.04
N GLU A 348 -0.35 -5.89 19.04
CA GLU A 348 0.23 -6.56 17.87
C GLU A 348 1.33 -7.56 18.25
N VAL A 349 2.34 -7.11 19.02
CA VAL A 349 3.43 -8.00 19.43
C VAL A 349 2.93 -9.16 20.30
N LYS A 350 1.95 -8.92 21.20
CA LYS A 350 1.35 -9.97 22.02
C LYS A 350 0.50 -10.96 21.23
N ALA A 351 -0.07 -10.56 20.09
CA ALA A 351 -0.78 -11.46 19.20
C ALA A 351 0.17 -12.42 18.45
N GLY A 352 1.45 -12.03 18.31
CA GLY A 352 2.48 -12.80 17.61
C GLY A 352 3.09 -12.09 16.40
N HIS A 353 2.79 -10.82 16.14
CA HIS A 353 3.44 -10.11 15.03
C HIS A 353 4.96 -9.99 15.23
N ASP A 354 5.73 -10.16 14.15
CA ASP A 354 7.19 -10.06 14.16
C ASP A 354 7.71 -8.62 14.07
N GLY A 355 6.84 -7.70 13.66
CA GLY A 355 7.13 -6.28 13.54
C GLY A 355 5.89 -5.46 13.23
N THR A 356 6.06 -4.15 13.11
CA THR A 356 4.94 -3.21 12.90
C THR A 356 5.35 -2.00 12.06
N TRP A 357 4.37 -1.24 11.56
CA TRP A 357 4.56 -0.06 10.73
C TRP A 357 4.27 1.25 11.46
N VAL A 358 5.06 2.27 11.11
CA VAL A 358 4.85 3.68 11.47
C VAL A 358 5.06 4.60 10.26
N ALA A 359 4.32 5.71 10.18
CA ALA A 359 4.47 6.69 9.10
C ALA A 359 5.32 7.91 9.48
N HIS A 360 5.69 8.04 10.76
CA HIS A 360 6.43 9.21 11.26
C HIS A 360 7.57 8.80 12.19
N PRO A 361 8.80 9.36 12.03
CA PRO A 361 9.97 8.97 12.84
C PRO A 361 9.76 9.07 14.36
N ALA A 362 8.97 10.04 14.82
CA ALA A 362 8.68 10.20 16.25
C ALA A 362 7.96 8.99 16.89
N LEU A 363 7.30 8.14 16.10
CA LEU A 363 6.61 6.95 16.60
C LEU A 363 7.54 5.74 16.76
N ILE A 364 8.74 5.78 16.18
CA ILE A 364 9.67 4.65 16.17
C ILE A 364 10.04 4.25 17.60
N THR A 365 10.38 5.22 18.45
CA THR A 365 10.74 4.93 19.84
C THR A 365 9.60 4.26 20.60
N ILE A 366 8.36 4.68 20.36
CA ILE A 366 7.16 4.11 21.01
C ILE A 366 6.93 2.67 20.53
N ALA A 367 6.94 2.46 19.22
CA ALA A 367 6.75 1.14 18.63
C ALA A 367 7.87 0.18 19.03
N LYS A 368 9.13 0.64 18.97
CA LYS A 368 10.31 -0.15 19.33
C LYS A 368 10.27 -0.54 20.80
N ALA A 369 9.91 0.37 21.70
CA ALA A 369 9.77 0.04 23.12
C ALA A 369 8.73 -1.07 23.36
N ALA A 370 7.55 -0.98 22.70
CA ALA A 370 6.52 -2.02 22.82
C ALA A 370 7.04 -3.40 22.34
N PHE A 371 7.75 -3.45 21.22
CA PHE A 371 8.32 -4.70 20.70
C PHE A 371 9.52 -5.19 21.52
N ASP A 372 10.46 -4.33 21.91
CA ASP A 372 11.61 -4.71 22.76
C ASP A 372 11.17 -5.29 24.11
N GLU A 373 10.08 -4.76 24.68
CA GLU A 373 9.53 -5.24 25.95
C GLU A 373 8.92 -6.64 25.83
N ASN A 374 8.20 -6.94 24.76
CA ASN A 374 7.40 -8.15 24.62
C ASN A 374 8.01 -9.22 23.68
N MET A 375 8.98 -8.86 22.83
CA MET A 375 9.69 -9.73 21.88
C MET A 375 11.20 -9.66 22.12
N LYS A 376 11.72 -10.64 22.88
CA LYS A 376 13.15 -10.70 23.28
C LYS A 376 14.06 -11.28 22.19
N THR A 377 13.49 -12.03 21.27
CA THR A 377 14.16 -12.54 20.06
C THR A 377 14.13 -11.49 18.94
N LYS A 378 14.81 -11.78 17.82
CA LYS A 378 14.75 -10.93 16.62
C LYS A 378 13.36 -10.90 15.98
N ASN A 379 12.63 -12.01 16.12
CA ASN A 379 11.28 -12.22 15.59
C ASN A 379 10.57 -13.33 16.41
N GLN A 380 9.30 -13.57 16.11
CA GLN A 380 8.43 -14.59 16.70
C GLN A 380 8.10 -15.72 15.72
N ILE A 381 8.82 -15.91 14.61
CA ILE A 381 8.50 -16.91 13.57
C ILE A 381 8.36 -18.35 14.12
N THR A 382 9.07 -18.66 15.20
CA THR A 382 9.03 -19.97 15.86
C THR A 382 7.83 -20.16 16.79
N TYR A 383 7.12 -19.09 17.13
CA TYR A 383 5.87 -19.13 17.87
C TYR A 383 4.76 -19.60 16.92
N LEU A 384 4.06 -20.67 17.27
CA LEU A 384 2.88 -21.10 16.53
C LEU A 384 1.66 -20.92 17.41
N PRO A 385 0.82 -19.89 17.17
CA PRO A 385 -0.37 -19.70 17.98
C PRO A 385 -1.32 -20.88 17.81
N LYS A 386 -1.84 -21.37 18.93
CA LYS A 386 -2.87 -22.42 18.99
C LYS A 386 -4.19 -21.78 19.36
N TYR A 387 -5.16 -21.87 18.46
CA TYR A 387 -6.53 -21.44 18.70
C TYR A 387 -7.40 -22.67 18.97
N GLU A 388 -8.41 -22.53 19.83
CA GLU A 388 -9.34 -23.62 20.17
C GLU A 388 -10.06 -24.16 18.93
N ASN A 389 -10.43 -23.25 18.01
CA ASN A 389 -11.07 -23.58 16.75
C ASN A 389 -10.25 -22.98 15.58
N PRO A 390 -10.18 -23.67 14.42
CA PRO A 390 -9.64 -23.09 13.19
C PRO A 390 -10.46 -21.86 12.76
N ILE A 391 -9.78 -20.86 12.20
CA ILE A 391 -10.47 -19.70 11.59
C ILE A 391 -11.21 -20.17 10.33
N THR A 392 -12.50 -19.85 10.25
CA THR A 392 -13.35 -20.19 9.11
C THR A 392 -13.53 -19.01 8.15
N ALA A 393 -14.04 -19.29 6.95
CA ALA A 393 -14.44 -18.24 6.02
C ALA A 393 -15.50 -17.29 6.60
N GLN A 394 -16.41 -17.82 7.41
CA GLN A 394 -17.44 -17.03 8.06
C GLN A 394 -16.86 -16.07 9.10
N ASP A 395 -15.79 -16.45 9.79
CA ASP A 395 -15.10 -15.56 10.74
C ASP A 395 -14.47 -14.36 10.04
N LEU A 396 -13.86 -14.56 8.86
CA LEU A 396 -13.30 -13.48 8.03
C LEU A 396 -14.35 -12.54 7.44
N LEU A 397 -15.62 -12.96 7.43
CA LEU A 397 -16.77 -12.18 6.95
C LEU A 397 -17.67 -11.69 8.10
N ASN A 398 -17.34 -12.00 9.35
CA ASN A 398 -18.12 -11.60 10.51
C ASN A 398 -17.80 -10.17 10.94
N LEU A 399 -18.52 -9.20 10.35
CA LEU A 399 -18.38 -7.79 10.68
C LEU A 399 -18.68 -7.48 12.15
N GLY A 400 -19.36 -8.39 12.85
CA GLY A 400 -19.92 -8.17 14.17
C GLY A 400 -21.17 -7.29 14.13
N GLY A 401 -21.56 -6.77 15.29
CA GLY A 401 -22.67 -5.84 15.40
C GLY A 401 -22.39 -4.50 14.71
N THR A 402 -23.45 -3.84 14.25
CA THR A 402 -23.40 -2.53 13.59
C THR A 402 -23.04 -1.45 14.61
N ALA A 403 -21.86 -0.84 14.46
CA ALA A 403 -21.62 0.48 15.05
C ALA A 403 -22.35 1.57 14.24
N SER A 404 -22.42 2.77 14.79
CA SER A 404 -23.21 3.87 14.23
C SER A 404 -22.54 4.48 12.99
N ILE A 405 -23.36 4.84 12.00
CA ILE A 405 -22.94 5.73 10.90
C ILE A 405 -23.32 7.14 11.30
N THR A 406 -22.36 8.07 11.33
CA THR A 406 -22.57 9.41 11.92
C THR A 406 -22.40 10.54 10.93
N GLU A 407 -23.06 11.66 11.18
CA GLU A 407 -22.88 12.90 10.39
C GLU A 407 -21.40 13.33 10.37
N LYS A 408 -20.72 13.20 11.52
CA LYS A 408 -19.29 13.48 11.65
C LYS A 408 -18.45 12.53 10.79
N GLY A 409 -18.77 11.24 10.78
CA GLY A 409 -18.10 10.24 9.96
C GLY A 409 -18.25 10.53 8.47
N LEU A 410 -19.46 10.85 8.02
CA LEU A 410 -19.74 11.28 6.65
C LEU A 410 -18.94 12.53 6.27
N TYR A 411 -19.03 13.60 7.06
CA TYR A 411 -18.29 14.83 6.80
C TYR A 411 -16.77 14.58 6.72
N ASN A 412 -16.22 13.81 7.67
CA ASN A 412 -14.79 13.53 7.74
C ASN A 412 -14.30 12.72 6.52
N ASN A 413 -15.09 11.75 6.04
CA ASN A 413 -14.76 11.01 4.82
C ASN A 413 -14.73 11.94 3.60
N LEU A 414 -15.71 12.81 3.45
CA LEU A 414 -15.76 13.77 2.35
C LEU A 414 -14.59 14.77 2.41
N ASP A 415 -14.31 15.36 3.58
CA ASP A 415 -13.25 16.37 3.74
C ASP A 415 -11.84 15.77 3.54
N VAL A 416 -11.54 14.63 4.17
CA VAL A 416 -10.24 13.95 4.01
C VAL A 416 -10.05 13.51 2.56
N GLY A 417 -11.08 12.92 1.94
CA GLY A 417 -11.03 12.47 0.56
C GLY A 417 -10.72 13.60 -0.43
N VAL A 418 -11.42 14.73 -0.33
CA VAL A 418 -11.18 15.91 -1.19
C VAL A 418 -9.77 16.48 -0.97
N ARG A 419 -9.32 16.63 0.28
CA ARG A 419 -7.97 17.15 0.60
C ARG A 419 -6.87 16.24 0.08
N TYR A 420 -7.04 14.93 0.21
CA TYR A 420 -6.06 13.98 -0.29
C TYR A 420 -5.97 14.03 -1.82
N VAL A 421 -7.11 13.98 -2.52
CA VAL A 421 -7.14 14.04 -3.99
C VAL A 421 -6.50 15.34 -4.50
N GLU A 422 -6.74 16.47 -3.86
CA GLU A 422 -6.12 17.75 -4.25
C GLU A 422 -4.59 17.69 -4.17
N SER A 423 -4.07 17.18 -3.05
CA SER A 423 -2.63 17.03 -2.85
C SER A 423 -2.03 16.03 -3.83
N TRP A 424 -2.71 14.91 -4.08
CA TRP A 424 -2.28 13.89 -5.02
C TRP A 424 -2.21 14.44 -6.46
N LEU A 425 -3.21 15.24 -6.88
CA LEU A 425 -3.22 15.93 -8.18
C LEU A 425 -2.11 16.98 -8.33
N ARG A 426 -1.53 17.44 -7.22
CA ARG A 426 -0.34 18.31 -7.20
C ARG A 426 0.98 17.55 -7.18
N GLY A 427 0.96 16.22 -7.23
CA GLY A 427 2.17 15.40 -7.18
C GLY A 427 2.59 14.97 -5.76
N MET A 428 1.73 15.10 -4.75
CA MET A 428 2.03 14.73 -3.35
C MET A 428 1.06 13.67 -2.83
N GLY A 429 1.50 12.41 -2.74
CA GLY A 429 0.68 11.27 -2.30
C GLY A 429 0.79 10.91 -0.81
N CYS A 430 1.69 11.55 -0.06
CA CYS A 430 1.89 11.34 1.37
C CYS A 430 1.61 12.66 2.10
N VAL A 431 0.48 12.76 2.78
CA VAL A 431 -0.14 14.06 3.11
C VAL A 431 -0.53 14.16 4.57
N PRO A 432 -0.05 15.18 5.32
CA PRO A 432 -0.55 15.43 6.65
C PRO A 432 -1.97 16.02 6.60
N ILE A 433 -2.97 15.26 7.06
CA ILE A 433 -4.36 15.69 7.16
C ILE A 433 -4.85 15.36 8.58
N HIS A 434 -5.39 16.35 9.30
CA HIS A 434 -5.91 16.18 10.67
C HIS A 434 -4.97 15.42 11.62
N ASN A 435 -3.67 15.76 11.60
CA ASN A 435 -2.60 15.13 12.39
C ASN A 435 -2.35 13.64 12.11
N LYS A 436 -2.73 13.16 10.92
CA LYS A 436 -2.38 11.84 10.40
C LYS A 436 -1.62 11.98 9.09
N MET A 437 -0.64 11.12 8.86
CA MET A 437 0.02 11.00 7.57
C MET A 437 -0.80 10.06 6.70
N GLU A 438 -1.60 10.62 5.79
CA GLU A 438 -2.54 9.88 4.96
C GLU A 438 -1.94 9.55 3.58
N ASP A 439 -2.35 8.41 3.05
CA ASP A 439 -2.03 7.86 1.73
C ASP A 439 -3.32 7.55 0.93
N ALA A 440 -3.19 6.96 -0.27
CA ALA A 440 -4.33 6.75 -1.17
C ALA A 440 -5.39 5.83 -0.57
N ALA A 441 -5.01 4.79 0.17
CA ALA A 441 -5.93 3.90 0.87
C ALA A 441 -6.90 4.66 1.80
N THR A 442 -6.47 5.77 2.39
CA THR A 442 -7.34 6.62 3.24
C THR A 442 -8.43 7.30 2.42
N ALA A 443 -8.10 7.84 1.25
CA ALA A 443 -9.08 8.43 0.35
C ALA A 443 -9.98 7.36 -0.29
N GLU A 444 -9.45 6.17 -0.56
CA GLU A 444 -10.19 5.02 -1.08
C GLU A 444 -11.28 4.55 -0.13
N ILE A 445 -10.95 4.32 1.15
CA ILE A 445 -11.98 3.94 2.12
C ILE A 445 -12.99 5.07 2.34
N SER A 446 -12.53 6.33 2.30
CA SER A 446 -13.41 7.48 2.52
C SER A 446 -14.47 7.60 1.43
N ARG A 447 -14.07 7.57 0.14
CA ARG A 447 -15.02 7.63 -0.98
C ARG A 447 -15.90 6.39 -1.08
N THR A 448 -15.32 5.22 -0.80
CA THR A 448 -16.02 3.94 -0.91
C THR A 448 -17.07 3.75 0.19
N GLN A 449 -16.84 4.26 1.40
CA GLN A 449 -17.87 4.30 2.45
C GLN A 449 -19.02 5.23 2.09
N CYS A 450 -18.72 6.45 1.63
CA CYS A 450 -19.76 7.38 1.18
C CYS A 450 -20.61 6.78 0.05
N TRP A 451 -19.96 6.14 -0.93
CA TRP A 451 -20.64 5.41 -1.99
C TRP A 451 -21.50 4.28 -1.45
N GLN A 452 -20.97 3.44 -0.54
CA GLN A 452 -21.70 2.29 0.01
C GLN A 452 -22.96 2.73 0.77
N TRP A 453 -22.85 3.76 1.59
CA TRP A 453 -23.97 4.28 2.36
C TRP A 453 -25.05 4.90 1.48
N LEU A 454 -24.65 5.61 0.41
CA LEU A 454 -25.56 6.11 -0.60
C LEU A 454 -26.26 4.96 -1.35
N HIS A 455 -25.48 3.98 -1.83
CA HIS A 455 -25.96 2.85 -2.64
C HIS A 455 -27.00 2.00 -1.90
N HIS A 456 -26.76 1.69 -0.62
CA HIS A 456 -27.70 0.93 0.22
C HIS A 456 -28.76 1.82 0.89
N GLY A 457 -28.75 3.13 0.64
CA GLY A 457 -29.73 4.07 1.16
C GLY A 457 -29.79 4.11 2.69
N VAL A 458 -28.61 4.04 3.34
CA VAL A 458 -28.43 3.93 4.79
C VAL A 458 -28.77 5.25 5.50
N SER A 459 -29.23 5.16 6.74
CA SER A 459 -29.46 6.34 7.59
C SER A 459 -28.33 6.58 8.57
N LEU A 460 -28.05 7.85 8.82
CA LEU A 460 -27.24 8.32 9.93
C LEU A 460 -27.90 7.93 11.26
N ASN A 461 -27.12 7.94 12.34
CA ASN A 461 -27.57 7.65 13.70
C ASN A 461 -28.66 8.59 14.23
N ASN A 462 -28.82 9.77 13.64
CA ASN A 462 -29.90 10.72 13.92
C ASN A 462 -31.18 10.46 13.08
N GLY A 463 -31.22 9.40 12.29
CA GLY A 463 -32.34 9.00 11.44
C GLY A 463 -32.35 9.63 10.05
N VAL A 464 -31.48 10.60 9.75
CA VAL A 464 -31.39 11.24 8.43
C VAL A 464 -30.84 10.25 7.41
N ARG A 465 -31.58 10.03 6.31
CA ARG A 465 -31.15 9.16 5.23
C ARG A 465 -30.02 9.80 4.42
N ILE A 466 -28.98 9.04 4.10
CA ILE A 466 -27.91 9.48 3.20
C ILE A 466 -28.46 9.47 1.77
N THR A 467 -28.43 10.64 1.14
CA THR A 467 -28.92 10.88 -0.23
C THR A 467 -27.87 11.64 -1.03
N GLN A 468 -28.03 11.69 -2.35
CA GLN A 468 -27.15 12.50 -3.20
C GLN A 468 -27.17 13.98 -2.78
N ASP A 469 -28.35 14.54 -2.49
CA ASP A 469 -28.50 15.93 -2.07
C ASP A 469 -27.76 16.22 -0.76
N LEU A 470 -27.80 15.28 0.21
CA LEU A 470 -27.04 15.43 1.45
C LEU A 470 -25.53 15.46 1.17
N ILE A 471 -25.02 14.53 0.35
CA ILE A 471 -23.59 14.48 0.00
C ILE A 471 -23.16 15.77 -0.72
N LEU A 472 -23.97 16.26 -1.67
CA LEU A 472 -23.68 17.50 -2.40
C LEU A 472 -23.64 18.71 -1.46
N LYS A 473 -24.61 18.82 -0.55
CA LYS A 473 -24.64 19.88 0.47
C LYS A 473 -23.39 19.86 1.35
N GLU A 474 -22.95 18.68 1.80
CA GLU A 474 -21.73 18.55 2.61
C GLU A 474 -20.46 18.90 1.81
N LEU A 475 -20.37 18.49 0.54
CA LEU A 475 -19.26 18.87 -0.34
C LEU A 475 -19.20 20.38 -0.59
N ASP A 476 -20.36 21.05 -0.75
CA ASP A 476 -20.43 22.50 -0.88
C ASP A 476 -19.97 23.20 0.40
N SER A 477 -20.39 22.71 1.57
CA SER A 477 -19.92 23.18 2.88
C SER A 477 -18.40 23.05 3.03
N ILE A 478 -17.84 21.91 2.63
CA ILE A 478 -16.40 21.66 2.59
C ILE A 478 -15.70 22.65 1.64
N SER A 479 -16.22 22.87 0.44
CA SER A 479 -15.66 23.82 -0.53
C SER A 479 -15.62 25.24 0.04
N VAL A 480 -16.71 25.71 0.65
CA VAL A 480 -16.77 27.03 1.30
C VAL A 480 -15.76 27.14 2.43
N SER A 481 -15.64 26.12 3.27
CA SER A 481 -14.67 26.07 4.38
C SER A 481 -13.23 26.14 3.88
N ILE A 482 -12.90 25.38 2.82
CA ILE A 482 -11.57 25.38 2.19
C ILE A 482 -11.27 26.75 1.59
N LYS A 483 -12.18 27.32 0.79
CA LYS A 483 -12.03 28.66 0.18
C LYS A 483 -11.79 29.73 1.24
N THR A 484 -12.57 29.70 2.31
CA THR A 484 -12.46 30.66 3.43
C THR A 484 -11.11 30.55 4.13
N LYS A 485 -10.65 29.33 4.45
CA LYS A 485 -9.37 29.11 5.14
C LYS A 485 -8.16 29.43 4.27
N MET A 486 -8.23 29.20 2.96
CA MET A 486 -7.11 29.39 2.05
C MET A 486 -6.99 30.81 1.51
N GLY A 487 -8.09 31.55 1.40
CA GLY A 487 -8.12 32.87 0.76
C GLY A 487 -7.54 32.81 -0.66
N ASP A 488 -6.67 33.76 -0.98
CA ASP A 488 -6.06 33.89 -2.32
C ASP A 488 -5.27 32.65 -2.78
N LYS A 489 -4.74 31.86 -1.84
CA LYS A 489 -4.00 30.62 -2.16
C LYS A 489 -4.88 29.57 -2.82
N TYR A 490 -6.21 29.67 -2.69
CA TYR A 490 -7.14 28.74 -3.33
C TYR A 490 -7.00 28.72 -4.85
N GLN A 491 -6.72 29.88 -5.49
CA GLN A 491 -6.62 29.99 -6.95
C GLN A 491 -5.44 29.21 -7.54
N GLN A 492 -4.42 28.90 -6.74
CA GLN A 492 -3.24 28.13 -7.14
C GLN A 492 -3.34 26.65 -6.73
N SER A 493 -4.45 26.26 -6.11
CA SER A 493 -4.72 24.88 -5.70
C SER A 493 -5.33 24.06 -6.83
N ARG A 494 -5.54 22.77 -6.58
CA ARG A 494 -6.32 21.88 -7.46
C ARG A 494 -7.69 21.54 -6.87
N PHE A 495 -8.19 22.30 -5.89
CA PHE A 495 -9.41 21.93 -5.14
C PHE A 495 -10.67 21.85 -6.01
N ASP A 496 -10.83 22.72 -7.02
CA ASP A 496 -11.99 22.64 -7.92
C ASP A 496 -12.00 21.29 -8.69
N LEU A 497 -10.84 20.87 -9.22
CA LEU A 497 -10.72 19.57 -9.88
C LEU A 497 -10.87 18.41 -8.89
N ALA A 498 -10.28 18.52 -7.70
CA ALA A 498 -10.39 17.49 -6.67
C ALA A 498 -11.84 17.27 -6.23
N LEU A 499 -12.61 18.35 -6.03
CA LEU A 499 -14.04 18.29 -5.73
C LEU A 499 -14.82 17.64 -6.88
N GLN A 500 -14.51 18.00 -8.14
CA GLN A 500 -15.14 17.41 -9.31
C GLN A 500 -14.91 15.89 -9.38
N VAL A 501 -13.66 15.45 -9.30
CA VAL A 501 -13.28 14.03 -9.40
C VAL A 501 -13.84 13.24 -8.21
N PHE A 502 -13.68 13.75 -6.99
CA PHE A 502 -14.16 13.08 -5.80
C PHE A 502 -15.70 12.96 -5.77
N ARG A 503 -16.41 14.01 -6.18
CA ARG A 503 -17.87 13.98 -6.35
C ARG A 503 -18.29 12.89 -7.33
N HIS A 504 -17.62 12.78 -8.48
CA HIS A 504 -17.92 11.73 -9.46
C HIS A 504 -17.73 10.34 -8.84
N LEU A 505 -16.59 10.09 -8.19
CA LEU A 505 -16.26 8.80 -7.57
C LEU A 505 -17.24 8.36 -6.46
N VAL A 506 -17.84 9.31 -5.74
CA VAL A 506 -18.81 9.03 -4.67
C VAL A 506 -20.23 8.84 -5.21
N LEU A 507 -20.62 9.58 -6.25
CA LEU A 507 -22.00 9.62 -6.73
C LEU A 507 -22.27 8.71 -7.94
N ASP A 508 -21.24 8.15 -8.58
CA ASP A 508 -21.43 7.26 -9.71
C ASP A 508 -22.25 6.02 -9.32
N ALA A 509 -23.06 5.52 -10.25
CA ALA A 509 -23.87 4.33 -10.03
C ALA A 509 -22.99 3.07 -9.87
N GLN A 510 -21.85 3.02 -10.56
CA GLN A 510 -20.88 1.96 -10.43
C GLN A 510 -19.80 2.36 -9.44
N LEU A 511 -19.42 1.44 -8.54
CA LEU A 511 -18.27 1.67 -7.67
C LEU A 511 -16.99 1.48 -8.48
N HIS A 512 -16.25 2.56 -8.70
CA HIS A 512 -14.95 2.50 -9.37
C HIS A 512 -13.95 1.65 -8.58
N ASP A 513 -13.08 0.91 -9.26
CA ASP A 513 -12.17 -0.03 -8.59
C ASP A 513 -11.08 0.67 -7.78
N PHE A 514 -10.54 1.78 -8.29
CA PHE A 514 -9.50 2.60 -7.66
C PHE A 514 -9.60 4.06 -8.10
N LEU A 515 -9.57 5.01 -7.17
CA LEU A 515 -9.57 6.45 -7.45
C LEU A 515 -8.33 6.89 -8.23
N THR A 516 -7.21 6.18 -8.07
CA THR A 516 -5.94 6.51 -8.71
C THR A 516 -6.04 6.40 -10.23
N LEU A 517 -6.83 5.47 -10.76
CA LEU A 517 -7.09 5.34 -12.20
C LEU A 517 -7.79 6.60 -12.75
N ASP A 518 -8.80 7.10 -12.03
CA ASP A 518 -9.52 8.31 -12.40
C ASP A 518 -8.69 9.58 -12.22
N CYS A 519 -7.81 9.63 -11.23
CA CYS A 519 -6.95 10.78 -10.99
C CYS A 519 -5.75 10.81 -11.94
N TYR A 520 -5.21 9.65 -12.34
CA TYR A 520 -3.96 9.54 -13.10
C TYR A 520 -4.01 10.29 -14.43
N LYS A 521 -5.16 10.27 -15.13
CA LYS A 521 -5.37 11.01 -16.39
C LYS A 521 -5.12 12.51 -16.30
N TYR A 522 -5.17 13.10 -15.10
CA TYR A 522 -4.92 14.54 -14.88
C TYR A 522 -3.47 14.88 -14.55
N ILE A 523 -2.64 13.87 -14.25
CA ILE A 523 -1.21 14.05 -13.94
C ILE A 523 -0.28 13.44 -14.99
N VAL A 524 -0.82 12.67 -15.95
CA VAL A 524 -0.09 12.22 -17.13
C VAL A 524 0.22 13.42 -18.03
N THR A 525 1.51 13.66 -18.28
CA THR A 525 2.00 14.76 -19.11
C THR A 525 2.78 14.21 -20.30
N ARG A 526 2.35 14.53 -21.51
CA ARG A 526 3.02 14.08 -22.75
C ARG A 526 3.82 15.20 -23.41
N ASN A 527 5.03 14.92 -23.84
CA ASN A 527 5.86 15.82 -24.64
C ASN A 527 5.20 16.03 -26.00
N ALA A 528 5.11 17.28 -26.45
CA ALA A 528 4.54 17.63 -27.74
C ALA A 528 5.39 17.16 -28.95
N VAL A 529 6.59 16.62 -28.72
CA VAL A 529 7.54 16.22 -29.77
C VAL A 529 7.95 14.77 -29.54
N SER A 530 7.40 13.87 -30.35
CA SER A 530 7.70 12.45 -30.37
C SER A 530 8.73 12.13 -31.45
N ARG A 531 9.78 11.41 -31.07
CA ARG A 531 10.43 10.27 -31.78
C ARG A 531 11.88 10.11 -31.31
N ILE A 532 12.22 8.90 -30.89
CA ILE A 532 13.51 8.26 -31.18
C ILE A 532 13.19 7.07 -32.08
#